data_AF-A0A533X7U4-F1
#
_entry.id   AF-A0A533X7U4-F1
#
_cell.length_a   1.000
_cell.length_b   1.000
_cell.length_c   1.000
_cell.angle_alpha   90.00
_cell.angle_beta   90.00
_cell.angle_gamma   90.00
#
_symmetry.space_group_name_H-M   'P 1'
#
loop_
_entity.id
_entity.type
_entity.pdbx_description
1 polymer ?
#
loop_
_entity_poly.entity_id
_entity_poly.type
_entity_poly.pdbx_seq_one_letter_code
_entity_poly.pdbx_strand_id
1 'polypeptide(L)'
;MLLALAAGFGFGEAVVSSSTSALVADLSELKTLGAGMGMQGTITDIGHASGPLLAGLLIAHLSYQEAFAAIAVIPLVAAGIFWIVVKR
;
A
#
# COMPACT_ATOMS: atom_id res chain seq x y z
N MET A 1 -19.59 -13.56 -3.37
CA MET A 1 -18.16 -13.70 -3.70
C MET A 1 -17.41 -12.37 -3.60
N LEU A 2 -17.85 -11.31 -4.30
CA LEU A 2 -17.18 -9.99 -4.23
C LEU A 2 -17.11 -9.39 -2.82
N LEU A 3 -18.13 -9.57 -1.98
CA LEU A 3 -18.09 -9.12 -0.59
C LEU A 3 -16.97 -9.76 0.23
N ALA A 4 -16.67 -11.05 0.00
CA ALA A 4 -15.59 -11.74 0.69
C ALA A 4 -14.21 -11.22 0.23
N LEU A 5 -14.07 -10.94 -1.08
CA LEU A 5 -12.86 -10.32 -1.63
C LEU A 5 -12.66 -8.90 -1.09
N ALA A 6 -13.71 -8.09 -1.06
CA ALA A 6 -13.68 -6.74 -0.51
C ALA A 6 -13.35 -6.74 0.99
N ALA A 7 -13.95 -7.66 1.76
CA ALA A 7 -13.65 -7.83 3.17
C ALA A 7 -12.19 -8.25 3.40
N GLY A 8 -11.67 -9.20 2.61
CA GLY A 8 -10.27 -9.63 2.70
C GLY A 8 -9.29 -8.51 2.33
N PHE A 9 -9.58 -7.76 1.27
CA PHE A 9 -8.78 -6.60 0.86
C PHE A 9 -8.79 -5.51 1.95
N GLY A 10 -9.98 -5.11 2.43
CA GLY A 10 -10.11 -4.08 3.46
C GLY A 10 -9.45 -4.48 4.79
N PHE A 11 -9.52 -5.76 5.16
CA PHE A 11 -8.79 -6.27 6.31
C PHE A 11 -7.28 -6.17 6.13
N GLY A 12 -6.76 -6.58 4.97
CA GLY A 12 -5.33 -6.46 4.66
C GLY A 12 -4.84 -5.01 4.66
N GLU A 13 -5.60 -4.10 4.04
CA GLU A 13 -5.32 -2.67 4.02
C GLU A 13 -5.29 -2.09 5.43
N ALA A 14 -6.27 -2.41 6.28
CA ALA A 14 -6.31 -1.93 7.67
C ALA A 14 -5.10 -2.41 8.49
N VAL A 15 -4.69 -3.67 8.34
CA VAL A 15 -3.52 -4.24 9.02
C VAL A 15 -2.22 -3.55 8.57
N VAL A 16 -2.04 -3.36 7.26
CA VAL A 16 -0.84 -2.71 6.71
C VAL A 16 -0.79 -1.22 7.08
N SER A 17 -1.91 -0.51 6.98
CA SER A 17 -1.99 0.91 7.29
C SER A 17 -1.66 1.21 8.75
N SER A 18 -2.29 0.49 9.69
CA SER A 18 -2.07 0.66 11.12
C SER A 18 -0.64 0.31 11.55
N SER A 19 -0.10 -0.83 11.09
CA SER A 19 1.26 -1.25 11.41
C SER A 19 2.34 -0.33 10.82
N THR A 20 2.14 0.18 9.60
CA THR A 20 3.09 1.12 8.97
C THR A 20 3.14 2.44 9.73
N SER A 21 2.00 2.97 10.14
CA SER A 21 1.91 4.19 10.95
C SER A 21 2.61 4.04 12.31
N ALA A 22 2.39 2.93 12.99
CA ALA A 22 3.09 2.61 14.23
C ALA A 22 4.61 2.50 14.01
N LEU A 23 5.04 1.81 12.96
CA LEU A 23 6.47 1.65 12.65
C LEU A 23 7.16 2.99 12.35
N VAL A 24 6.52 3.88 11.59
CA VAL A 24 7.06 5.23 11.32
C VAL A 24 7.17 6.04 12.61
N ALA A 25 6.19 5.93 13.51
CA ALA A 25 6.23 6.59 14.81
C ALA A 25 7.35 6.03 15.69
N ASP A 26 7.51 4.71 15.75
CA ASP A 26 8.55 4.04 16.56
C ASP A 26 9.97 4.35 16.07
N LEU A 27 10.15 4.53 14.76
CA LEU A 27 11.45 4.90 14.16
C LEU A 27 11.75 6.40 14.24
N SER A 28 10.77 7.23 14.58
CA SER A 28 10.93 8.69 14.61
C SER A 28 11.25 9.20 16.01
N GLU A 29 12.22 10.10 16.12
CA GLU A 29 12.41 10.86 17.36
C GLU A 29 11.24 11.81 17.61
N LEU A 30 10.92 12.12 18.87
CA LEU A 30 9.83 13.04 19.23
C LEU A 30 9.93 14.40 18.52
N LYS A 31 11.14 14.90 18.28
CA LYS A 31 11.38 16.17 17.58
C LYS A 31 11.10 16.10 16.08
N THR A 32 11.21 14.92 15.46
CA THR A 32 11.03 14.72 14.01
C THR A 32 9.77 13.93 13.68
N LEU A 33 9.00 13.49 14.67
CA LEU A 33 7.78 12.69 14.51
C LEU A 33 6.80 13.31 13.51
N GLY A 34 6.54 14.62 13.61
CA GLY A 34 5.67 15.32 12.67
C GLY A 34 6.16 15.27 11.22
N ALA A 35 7.47 15.36 11.00
CA ALA A 35 8.06 15.25 9.67
C ALA A 35 8.02 13.80 9.15
N GLY A 36 8.27 12.81 10.00
CA GLY A 36 8.16 11.38 9.67
C GLY A 36 6.74 10.98 9.26
N MET A 37 5.75 11.33 10.10
CA MET A 37 4.33 11.09 9.82
C MET A 37 3.85 11.88 8.59
N GLY A 38 4.33 13.11 8.39
CA GLY A 38 4.03 13.91 7.20
C GLY A 38 4.58 13.30 5.90
N MET A 39 5.79 12.74 5.94
CA MET A 39 6.36 12.01 4.80
C MET A 39 5.53 10.75 4.50
N GLN A 40 5.15 9.98 5.52
CA GLN A 40 4.27 8.82 5.35
C GLN A 40 2.93 9.22 4.70
N GLY A 41 2.31 10.31 5.16
CA GLY A 41 1.09 10.86 4.57
C GLY A 41 1.27 11.20 3.09
N THR A 42 2.36 11.91 2.77
CA THR A 42 2.69 12.28 1.38
C THR A 42 2.83 11.06 0.47
N ILE A 43 3.52 10.00 0.93
CA ILE A 43 3.66 8.76 0.16
C ILE A 43 2.31 8.07 -0.04
N THR A 44 1.46 8.05 0.99
CA THR A 44 0.10 7.51 0.91
C THR A 44 -0.74 8.26 -0.12
N ASP A 45 -0.68 9.59 -0.12
CA ASP A 45 -1.42 10.44 -1.07
C ASP A 45 -0.97 10.20 -2.51
N ILE A 46 0.34 10.03 -2.74
CA ILE A 46 0.88 9.65 -4.07
C ILE A 46 0.30 8.30 -4.50
N GLY A 47 0.23 7.33 -3.59
CA GLY A 47 -0.38 6.02 -3.84
C GLY A 47 -1.86 6.14 -4.23
N HIS A 48 -2.65 6.90 -3.46
CA HIS A 48 -4.07 7.11 -3.74
C HIS A 48 -4.34 7.88 -5.03
N ALA A 49 -3.49 8.83 -5.40
CA ALA A 49 -3.62 9.57 -6.66
C ALA A 49 -3.21 8.71 -7.87
N SER A 50 -2.11 7.96 -7.75
CA SER A 50 -1.57 7.16 -8.85
C SER A 50 -2.30 5.83 -9.05
N GLY A 51 -2.87 5.24 -8.01
CA GLY A 51 -3.58 3.96 -8.07
C GLY A 51 -4.71 3.92 -9.10
N PRO A 52 -5.70 4.84 -9.05
CA PRO A 52 -6.77 4.92 -10.03
C PRO A 52 -6.28 5.25 -11.45
N LEU A 53 -5.22 6.06 -11.59
CA LEU A 53 -4.62 6.34 -12.89
C LEU A 53 -4.01 5.09 -13.52
N LEU A 54 -3.22 4.34 -12.76
CA LEU A 54 -2.63 3.07 -13.19
C LEU A 54 -3.72 2.04 -13.51
N ALA A 55 -4.71 1.90 -12.63
CA ALA A 55 -5.82 0.97 -12.84
C ALA A 55 -6.61 1.32 -14.11
N GLY A 56 -6.92 2.60 -14.31
CA GLY A 56 -7.59 3.09 -15.52
C GLY A 56 -6.79 2.79 -16.79
N LEU A 57 -5.48 3.05 -16.78
CA LEU A 57 -4.61 2.77 -17.93
C LEU A 57 -4.55 1.27 -18.26
N LEU A 58 -4.43 0.42 -17.24
CA LEU A 58 -4.40 -1.03 -17.40
C LEU A 58 -5.73 -1.55 -17.94
N ILE A 59 -6.86 -1.15 -17.33
CA ILE A 59 -8.20 -1.57 -17.77
C ILE A 59 -8.54 -1.04 -19.17
N ALA A 60 -7.96 0.10 -19.59
CA ALA A 60 -8.17 0.61 -20.95
C ALA A 60 -7.53 -0.26 -22.04
N HIS A 61 -6.48 -1.03 -21.72
CA HIS A 61 -5.74 -1.85 -22.68
C HIS A 61 -5.85 -3.36 -22.42
N LEU A 62 -6.30 -3.75 -21.23
CA LEU A 62 -6.42 -5.14 -20.76
C LEU A 62 -7.84 -5.40 -20.25
N SER A 63 -8.18 -6.66 -20.00
CA SER A 63 -9.39 -7.00 -19.27
C SER A 63 -9.27 -6.63 -17.77
N TYR A 64 -10.41 -6.46 -17.09
CA TYR A 64 -10.43 -6.26 -15.63
C TYR A 64 -9.63 -7.32 -14.87
N GLN A 65 -9.74 -8.59 -15.28
CA GLN A 65 -9.08 -9.70 -14.61
C GLN A 65 -7.55 -9.62 -14.73
N GLU A 66 -7.05 -9.31 -15.93
CA GLU A 66 -5.62 -9.11 -16.17
C GLU A 66 -5.09 -7.87 -15.46
N ALA A 67 -5.84 -6.77 -15.47
CA ALA A 67 -5.47 -5.54 -14.77
C ALA A 67 -5.37 -5.75 -13.25
N PHE A 68 -6.36 -6.40 -12.63
CA PHE A 68 -6.32 -6.72 -11.20
C PHE A 68 -5.18 -7.68 -10.86
N ALA A 69 -4.91 -8.68 -11.71
CA ALA A 69 -3.79 -9.59 -11.51
C ALA A 69 -2.43 -8.85 -11.57
N ALA A 70 -2.26 -7.92 -12.52
CA ALA A 70 -1.07 -7.10 -12.62
C ALA A 70 -0.89 -6.17 -11.41
N ILE A 71 -1.96 -5.51 -10.96
CA ILE A 71 -1.92 -4.65 -9.77
C ILE A 71 -1.57 -5.46 -8.51
N ALA A 72 -2.06 -6.70 -8.38
CA ALA A 72 -1.78 -7.56 -7.23
C ALA A 72 -0.28 -7.92 -7.07
N VAL A 73 0.53 -7.82 -8.14
CA VAL A 73 1.98 -8.04 -8.07
C VAL A 73 2.68 -6.96 -7.22
N ILE A 74 2.19 -5.72 -7.27
CA ILE A 74 2.79 -4.57 -6.58
C ILE A 74 2.89 -4.80 -5.05
N PRO A 75 1.79 -5.09 -4.32
CA PRO A 75 1.86 -5.35 -2.89
C PRO A 75 2.66 -6.63 -2.55
N LEU A 76 2.67 -7.64 -3.42
CA LEU A 76 3.48 -8.85 -3.20
C LEU A 76 4.99 -8.55 -3.26
N VAL A 77 5.42 -7.75 -4.23
CA VAL A 77 6.81 -7.30 -4.34
C VAL A 77 7.17 -6.41 -3.14
N ALA A 78 6.30 -5.46 -2.77
CA ALA A 78 6.51 -4.61 -1.61
C ALA A 78 6.66 -5.42 -0.31
N ALA A 79 5.81 -6.43 -0.10
CA ALA A 79 5.90 -7.33 1.05
C ALA A 79 7.22 -8.12 1.05
N GLY A 80 7.66 -8.61 -0.12
CA GLY A 80 8.95 -9.29 -0.27
C GLY A 80 10.15 -8.40 0.07
N ILE A 81 10.14 -7.15 -0.44
CA ILE A 81 11.18 -6.15 -0.13
C ILE A 81 11.19 -5.84 1.37
N PHE A 82 10.01 -5.57 1.95
CA PHE A 82 9.88 -5.28 3.37
C PHE A 82 10.43 -6.41 4.23
N TRP A 83 10.08 -7.67 3.91
CA TRP A 83 10.58 -8.84 4.61
C TRP A 83 12.12 -8.94 4.57
N ILE A 84 12.74 -8.69 3.41
CA ILE A 84 14.20 -8.75 3.26
C ILE A 84 14.88 -7.63 4.05
N VAL A 85 14.30 -6.42 4.06
CA VAL A 85 14.88 -5.24 4.72
C VAL A 85 14.75 -5.34 6.24
N VAL A 86 13.61 -5.77 6.76
CA VAL A 86 13.33 -5.81 8.21
C VAL A 86 13.88 -7.05 8.90
N LYS A 87 14.09 -8.15 8.17
CA LYS A 87 14.67 -9.38 8.74
C LYS A 87 16.21 -9.36 8.78
N ARG A 88 16.86 -8.28 8.33
CA ARG A 88 18.29 -8.02 8.56
C ARG A 88 18.47 -7.25 9.86
#